data_AF-A0A2E8G2U8-F1
#
_entry.id   AF-A0A2E8G2U8-F1
#
_cell.length_a   1.000
_cell.length_b   1.000
_cell.length_c   1.000
_cell.angle_alpha   90.00
_cell.angle_beta   90.00
_cell.angle_gamma   90.00
#
_symmetry.space_group_name_H-M   'P 1'
#
loop_
_entity.id
_entity.type
_entity.pdbx_description
1 polymer ?
#
loop_
_entity_poly.entity_id
_entity_poly.type
_entity_poly.pdbx_seq_one_letter_code
_entity_poly.pdbx_strand_id
1 'polypeptide(L)'
;MASLSLHRLYPVFLAAAILMMAGQVVAVPVNASLEYSCVFPLIEEQPLSVEISADMPEIIASGQSTGAFQIQANAQVSAESWNGLSFVGTHALAGKVEAQSSISGQGVDLPLTLPMTITDKTLPDEIGVFTVAASGETPSLTFSEANQGEVNIRVGDLVMLLQPRDENDNPTGLGDFESECTLMPGQDDVLHTLTVTGSNNTKQDFEFAGESLIKESVVLPLEGVLQISRTAAGSSLSGELQLEDSSINVSIIRFFKTLSLDARVSFDTVGELGGTVSNGNMTVEQAVSMTLNNLRLKVFGFPISQNNGQSCTTGEPVALSLSTPAGESFDSLTGGRLTGKYTLPAFAGCGVMTELVNLFLAGPDNTLNIMMSPQP
;
A
#
# COMPACT_ATOMS: atom_id res chain seq x y z
N MET A 1 54.38 -16.20 50.59
CA MET A 1 54.44 -15.70 49.19
C MET A 1 53.87 -16.78 48.30
N ALA A 2 52.62 -16.64 47.87
CA ALA A 2 52.03 -17.46 46.81
C ALA A 2 51.09 -16.56 46.03
N SER A 3 51.38 -16.45 44.74
CA SER A 3 50.71 -15.68 43.70
C SER A 3 49.67 -16.56 42.99
N LEU A 4 48.86 -15.93 42.13
CA LEU A 4 48.00 -16.48 41.06
C LEU A 4 46.58 -16.89 41.52
N SER A 5 45.47 -16.57 40.84
CA SER A 5 45.23 -16.00 39.51
C SER A 5 43.79 -15.48 39.47
N LEU A 6 43.55 -14.20 39.11
CA LEU A 6 42.20 -13.71 38.80
C LEU A 6 41.85 -14.11 37.36
N HIS A 7 40.89 -15.02 37.21
CA HIS A 7 40.27 -15.31 35.92
C HIS A 7 39.37 -14.12 35.52
N ARG A 8 39.70 -13.50 34.38
CA ARG A 8 38.82 -12.56 33.66
C ARG A 8 37.57 -13.30 33.19
N LEU A 9 36.41 -12.93 33.73
CA LEU A 9 35.11 -13.27 33.17
C LEU A 9 34.83 -12.32 31.99
N TYR A 10 34.79 -12.87 30.77
CA TYR A 10 34.22 -12.19 29.62
C TYR A 10 32.68 -12.28 29.68
N PRO A 11 31.93 -11.18 29.49
CA PRO A 11 30.50 -11.29 29.25
C PRO A 11 30.29 -11.75 27.80
N VAL A 12 29.68 -12.92 27.64
CA VAL A 12 29.13 -13.38 26.35
C VAL A 12 27.88 -12.54 26.09
N PHE A 13 27.97 -11.61 25.14
CA PHE A 13 26.81 -10.93 24.58
C PHE A 13 26.00 -11.95 23.75
N LEU A 14 24.88 -12.43 24.28
CA LEU A 14 23.85 -13.08 23.47
C LEU A 14 23.20 -12.00 22.58
N ALA A 15 23.56 -11.99 21.29
CA ALA A 15 22.79 -11.29 20.28
C ALA A 15 21.51 -12.10 20.02
N ALA A 16 20.38 -11.64 20.57
CA ALA A 16 19.06 -12.14 20.19
C ALA A 16 18.74 -11.61 18.78
N ALA A 17 18.91 -12.45 17.76
CA ALA A 17 18.42 -12.17 16.43
C ALA A 17 16.90 -12.25 16.43
N ILE A 18 16.23 -11.09 16.50
CA ILE A 18 14.79 -10.97 16.28
C ILE A 18 14.57 -11.00 14.77
N LEU A 19 14.16 -12.15 14.25
CA LEU A 19 13.63 -12.27 12.88
C LEU A 19 12.32 -11.48 12.81
N MET A 20 12.33 -10.30 12.18
CA MET A 20 11.10 -9.62 11.78
C MET A 20 10.42 -10.46 10.70
N MET A 21 9.33 -11.15 11.05
CA MET A 21 8.46 -11.79 10.08
C MET A 21 7.67 -10.69 9.36
N ALA A 22 7.91 -10.51 8.06
CA ALA A 22 6.99 -9.79 7.21
C ALA A 22 5.61 -10.47 7.32
N GLY A 23 4.55 -9.69 7.56
CA GLY A 23 3.19 -10.21 7.74
C GLY A 23 2.79 -11.09 6.57
N GLN A 24 2.78 -12.40 6.79
CA GLN A 24 2.33 -13.35 5.79
C GLN A 24 0.81 -13.31 5.76
N VAL A 25 0.24 -13.35 4.56
CA VAL A 25 -1.18 -13.68 4.39
C VAL A 25 -1.31 -15.13 4.83
N VAL A 26 -1.87 -15.35 6.02
CA VAL A 26 -2.17 -16.69 6.49
C VAL A 26 -3.48 -17.07 5.81
N ALA A 27 -3.39 -17.98 4.83
CA ALA A 27 -4.57 -18.62 4.28
C ALA A 27 -5.09 -19.65 5.29
N VAL A 28 -6.40 -19.64 5.52
CA VAL A 28 -7.10 -20.54 6.43
C VAL A 28 -7.93 -21.49 5.56
N PRO A 29 -7.97 -22.80 5.89
CA PRO A 29 -8.80 -23.75 5.16
C PRO A 29 -10.28 -23.43 5.37
N VAL A 30 -10.99 -23.23 4.26
CA VAL A 30 -12.43 -23.02 4.19
C VAL A 30 -13.06 -24.28 3.60
N ASN A 31 -14.15 -24.73 4.22
CA ASN A 31 -14.93 -25.87 3.75
C ASN A 31 -16.43 -25.55 3.83
N ALA A 32 -17.19 -25.89 2.80
CA ALA A 32 -18.64 -25.77 2.79
C ALA A 32 -19.28 -27.00 2.12
N SER A 33 -20.49 -27.36 2.55
CA SER A 33 -21.29 -28.42 1.93
C SER A 33 -22.62 -27.82 1.53
N LEU A 34 -22.95 -27.93 0.24
CA LEU A 34 -24.08 -27.25 -0.39
C LEU A 34 -24.86 -28.21 -1.27
N GLU A 35 -26.19 -28.11 -1.22
CA GLU A 35 -27.11 -28.89 -2.03
C GLU A 35 -27.60 -28.08 -3.24
N TYR A 36 -27.54 -28.67 -4.43
CA TYR A 36 -28.01 -28.10 -5.68
C TYR A 36 -29.12 -28.96 -6.29
N SER A 37 -30.00 -28.31 -7.06
CA SER A 37 -30.91 -29.00 -7.98
C SER A 37 -30.41 -28.80 -9.40
N CYS A 38 -29.99 -29.87 -10.06
CA CYS A 38 -29.45 -29.85 -11.42
C CYS A 38 -30.45 -30.41 -12.42
N VAL A 39 -30.61 -29.74 -13.54
CA VAL A 39 -31.46 -30.22 -14.64
C VAL A 39 -30.62 -31.07 -15.58
N PHE A 40 -30.97 -32.34 -15.71
CA PHE A 40 -30.33 -33.28 -16.64
C PHE A 40 -31.27 -33.65 -17.79
N PRO A 41 -30.72 -33.88 -19.01
CA PRO A 41 -31.51 -34.47 -20.07
C PRO A 41 -32.12 -35.81 -19.63
N LEU A 42 -33.39 -36.04 -19.97
CA LEU A 42 -34.15 -37.29 -19.74
C LEU A 42 -34.59 -37.59 -18.30
N ILE A 43 -33.82 -37.19 -17.28
CA ILE A 43 -34.13 -37.47 -15.86
C ILE A 43 -34.57 -36.23 -15.07
N GLU A 44 -34.68 -35.08 -15.75
CA GLU A 44 -35.15 -33.80 -15.22
C GLU A 44 -34.31 -33.35 -14.01
N GLU A 45 -34.95 -32.76 -12.99
CA GLU A 45 -34.29 -32.22 -11.80
C GLU A 45 -33.76 -33.34 -10.90
N GLN A 46 -32.49 -33.23 -10.52
CA GLN A 46 -31.80 -34.19 -9.66
C GLN A 46 -30.97 -33.48 -8.60
N PRO A 47 -30.93 -34.00 -7.36
CA PRO A 47 -30.13 -33.41 -6.30
C PRO A 47 -28.64 -33.70 -6.51
N LEU A 48 -27.81 -32.72 -6.15
CA LEU A 48 -26.35 -32.82 -6.15
C LEU A 48 -25.78 -32.19 -4.87
N SER A 49 -25.11 -32.99 -4.04
CA SER A 49 -24.45 -32.50 -2.82
C SER A 49 -22.98 -32.21 -3.13
N VAL A 50 -22.52 -30.98 -2.91
CA VAL A 50 -21.18 -30.51 -3.27
C VAL A 50 -20.42 -30.08 -2.02
N GLU A 51 -19.28 -30.71 -1.77
CA GLU A 51 -18.30 -30.30 -0.77
C GLU A 51 -17.23 -29.43 -1.41
N ILE A 52 -17.16 -28.16 -1.03
CA ILE A 52 -16.18 -27.18 -1.53
C ILE A 52 -15.06 -27.02 -0.51
N SER A 53 -13.81 -26.99 -0.96
CA SER A 53 -12.66 -26.66 -0.13
C SER A 53 -11.68 -25.72 -0.84
N ALA A 54 -11.13 -24.76 -0.09
CA ALA A 54 -10.11 -23.84 -0.56
C ALA A 54 -9.34 -23.24 0.63
N ASP A 55 -8.09 -22.84 0.41
CA ASP A 55 -7.33 -22.04 1.37
C ASP A 55 -7.53 -20.56 1.03
N MET A 56 -8.24 -19.84 1.90
CA MET A 56 -8.60 -18.43 1.67
C MET A 56 -7.99 -17.50 2.72
N PRO A 57 -7.59 -16.27 2.35
CA PRO A 57 -7.08 -15.31 3.32
C PRO A 57 -8.18 -14.85 4.29
N GLU A 58 -7.87 -14.81 5.58
CA GLU A 58 -8.78 -14.25 6.59
C GLU A 58 -8.70 -12.71 6.63
N ILE A 59 -7.50 -12.17 6.38
CA ILE A 59 -7.21 -10.73 6.45
C ILE A 59 -6.40 -10.33 5.22
N ILE A 60 -6.79 -9.22 4.60
CA ILE A 60 -6.07 -8.59 3.49
C ILE A 60 -5.88 -7.10 3.79
N ALA A 61 -4.64 -6.62 3.67
CA ALA A 61 -4.38 -5.18 3.74
C ALA A 61 -4.80 -4.49 2.44
N SER A 62 -5.28 -3.26 2.53
CA SER A 62 -5.51 -2.40 1.37
C SER A 62 -4.26 -2.33 0.46
N GLY A 63 -4.49 -2.46 -0.86
CA GLY A 63 -3.45 -2.51 -1.88
C GLY A 63 -2.72 -3.86 -2.01
N GLN A 64 -2.96 -4.80 -1.08
CA GLN A 64 -2.41 -6.14 -1.14
C GLN A 64 -3.31 -7.05 -1.98
N SER A 65 -2.67 -7.89 -2.80
CA SER A 65 -3.35 -8.89 -3.60
C SER A 65 -3.64 -10.16 -2.77
N THR A 66 -4.81 -10.78 -2.99
CA THR A 66 -5.17 -12.09 -2.41
C THR A 66 -4.29 -13.23 -2.93
N GLY A 67 -3.56 -13.02 -4.04
CA GLY A 67 -3.01 -14.10 -4.85
C GLY A 67 -4.10 -14.90 -5.58
N ALA A 68 -3.67 -15.75 -6.53
CA ALA A 68 -4.50 -16.83 -7.05
C ALA A 68 -4.33 -18.04 -6.14
N PHE A 69 -5.42 -18.76 -5.87
CA PHE A 69 -5.39 -19.98 -5.06
C PHE A 69 -6.29 -21.05 -5.68
N GLN A 70 -6.01 -22.31 -5.33
CA GLN A 70 -6.78 -23.44 -5.83
C GLN A 70 -8.09 -23.60 -5.07
N ILE A 71 -9.15 -23.92 -5.81
CA ILE A 71 -10.43 -24.36 -5.26
C ILE A 71 -10.69 -25.80 -5.71
N GLN A 72 -11.27 -26.60 -4.82
CA GLN A 72 -11.66 -27.98 -5.08
C GLN A 72 -13.13 -28.17 -4.71
N ALA A 73 -13.81 -29.01 -5.46
CA ALA A 73 -15.18 -29.40 -5.20
C ALA A 73 -15.36 -30.90 -5.41
N ASN A 74 -15.99 -31.59 -4.46
CA ASN A 74 -16.38 -32.99 -4.57
C ASN A 74 -17.90 -33.08 -4.59
N ALA A 75 -18.47 -33.50 -5.71
CA ALA A 75 -19.89 -33.64 -5.89
C ALA A 75 -20.33 -35.09 -5.70
N GLN A 76 -21.32 -35.34 -4.84
CA GLN A 76 -21.98 -36.63 -4.66
C GLN A 76 -23.16 -36.72 -5.63
N VAL A 77 -22.99 -37.56 -6.65
CA VAL A 77 -23.99 -37.80 -7.70
C VAL A 77 -24.96 -38.88 -7.22
N SER A 78 -26.27 -38.64 -7.39
CA SER A 78 -27.33 -39.56 -6.97
C SER A 78 -27.31 -40.89 -7.73
N ALA A 79 -27.93 -41.93 -7.14
CA ALA A 79 -28.10 -43.21 -7.83
C ALA A 79 -28.99 -43.11 -9.08
N GLU A 80 -29.92 -42.15 -9.11
CA GLU A 80 -30.79 -41.87 -10.26
C GLU A 80 -29.99 -41.25 -11.42
N SER A 81 -29.11 -40.29 -11.13
CA SER A 81 -28.18 -39.72 -12.10
C SER A 81 -27.16 -40.75 -12.60
N TRP A 82 -26.66 -41.63 -11.72
CA TRP A 82 -25.86 -42.78 -12.14
C TRP A 82 -26.63 -43.65 -13.14
N ASN A 83 -27.91 -43.93 -12.87
CA ASN A 83 -28.73 -44.78 -13.74
C ASN A 83 -28.97 -44.12 -15.11
N GLY A 84 -29.21 -42.79 -15.14
CA GLY A 84 -29.30 -42.03 -16.38
C GLY A 84 -28.02 -42.09 -17.22
N LEU A 85 -26.86 -41.91 -16.59
CA LEU A 85 -25.55 -42.01 -17.26
C LEU A 85 -25.28 -43.42 -17.79
N SER A 86 -25.59 -44.46 -16.99
CA SER A 86 -25.47 -45.87 -17.40
C SER A 86 -26.39 -46.19 -18.58
N PHE A 87 -27.64 -45.69 -18.56
CA PHE A 87 -28.62 -45.90 -19.63
C PHE A 87 -28.16 -45.36 -20.99
N VAL A 88 -27.45 -44.23 -21.01
CA VAL A 88 -26.88 -43.66 -22.26
C VAL A 88 -25.54 -44.29 -22.65
N GLY A 89 -25.04 -45.28 -21.90
CA GLY A 89 -23.80 -46.00 -22.21
C GLY A 89 -22.53 -45.30 -21.73
N THR A 90 -22.63 -44.45 -20.70
CA THR A 90 -21.46 -43.76 -20.13
C THR A 90 -20.58 -44.76 -19.36
N HIS A 91 -19.30 -44.81 -19.71
CA HIS A 91 -18.25 -45.49 -18.97
C HIS A 91 -17.41 -44.51 -18.15
N ALA A 92 -17.14 -43.33 -18.70
CA ALA A 92 -16.36 -42.28 -18.06
C ALA A 92 -17.05 -40.92 -18.20
N LEU A 93 -16.93 -40.08 -17.18
CA LEU A 93 -17.49 -38.74 -17.13
C LEU A 93 -16.38 -37.73 -16.87
N ALA A 94 -16.25 -36.77 -17.78
CA ALA A 94 -15.43 -35.58 -17.62
C ALA A 94 -16.27 -34.34 -17.95
N GLY A 95 -15.70 -33.14 -17.79
CA GLY A 95 -16.39 -31.92 -18.14
C GLY A 95 -15.77 -30.65 -17.57
N LYS A 96 -16.51 -29.56 -17.70
CA LYS A 96 -16.17 -28.24 -17.15
C LYS A 96 -17.33 -27.71 -16.31
N VAL A 97 -17.02 -26.86 -15.35
CA VAL A 97 -18.01 -26.15 -14.52
C VAL A 97 -17.70 -24.66 -14.58
N GLU A 98 -18.71 -23.86 -14.83
CA GLU A 98 -18.70 -22.43 -14.57
C GLU A 98 -19.41 -22.18 -13.24
N ALA A 99 -18.62 -22.02 -12.17
CA ALA A 99 -19.15 -21.79 -10.84
C ALA A 99 -19.37 -20.30 -10.59
N GLN A 100 -20.61 -19.89 -10.36
CA GLN A 100 -20.92 -18.50 -10.07
C GLN A 100 -20.58 -18.17 -8.61
N SER A 101 -20.11 -16.95 -8.38
CA SER A 101 -19.83 -16.41 -7.07
C SER A 101 -20.04 -14.91 -7.06
N SER A 102 -20.21 -14.33 -5.88
CA SER A 102 -20.29 -12.88 -5.71
C SER A 102 -19.44 -12.43 -4.52
N ILE A 103 -18.82 -11.27 -4.69
CA ILE A 103 -18.01 -10.63 -3.65
C ILE A 103 -18.70 -9.33 -3.28
N SER A 104 -19.07 -9.21 -2.01
CA SER A 104 -19.86 -8.07 -1.53
C SER A 104 -19.33 -7.55 -0.21
N GLY A 105 -19.27 -6.23 -0.09
CA GLY A 105 -18.79 -5.54 1.10
C GLY A 105 -18.92 -4.03 0.95
N GLN A 106 -18.21 -3.28 1.79
CA GLN A 106 -18.18 -1.82 1.64
C GLN A 106 -17.55 -1.45 0.29
N GLY A 107 -18.26 -0.67 -0.53
CA GLY A 107 -17.72 -0.15 -1.79
C GLY A 107 -17.32 -1.21 -2.84
N VAL A 108 -17.71 -2.48 -2.64
CA VAL A 108 -17.44 -3.59 -3.56
C VAL A 108 -18.68 -4.46 -3.71
N ASP A 109 -19.05 -4.69 -4.97
CA ASP A 109 -20.07 -5.64 -5.40
C ASP A 109 -19.62 -6.18 -6.76
N LEU A 110 -19.08 -7.40 -6.76
CA LEU A 110 -18.40 -7.99 -7.91
C LEU A 110 -18.93 -9.40 -8.15
N PRO A 111 -19.71 -9.63 -9.21
CA PRO A 111 -20.03 -10.98 -9.67
C PRO A 111 -18.80 -11.61 -10.35
N LEU A 112 -18.58 -12.89 -10.11
CA LEU A 112 -17.48 -13.68 -10.67
C LEU A 112 -17.99 -15.02 -11.19
N THR A 113 -17.36 -15.51 -12.25
CA THR A 113 -17.57 -16.85 -12.79
C THR A 113 -16.24 -17.57 -12.82
N LEU A 114 -16.15 -18.66 -12.08
CA LEU A 114 -14.93 -19.42 -11.86
C LEU A 114 -14.93 -20.68 -12.73
N PRO A 115 -14.04 -20.80 -13.73
CA PRO A 115 -13.93 -22.01 -14.51
C PRO A 115 -13.24 -23.12 -13.69
N MET A 116 -13.89 -24.27 -13.60
CA MET A 116 -13.36 -25.50 -13.00
C MET A 116 -13.39 -26.64 -14.02
N THR A 117 -12.50 -27.61 -13.83
CA THR A 117 -12.42 -28.82 -14.64
C THR A 117 -12.83 -30.02 -13.81
N ILE A 118 -13.77 -30.81 -14.32
CA ILE A 118 -14.14 -32.09 -13.74
C ILE A 118 -13.06 -33.11 -14.13
N THR A 119 -12.47 -33.74 -13.12
CA THR A 119 -11.49 -34.81 -13.36
C THR A 119 -12.20 -36.01 -13.95
N ASP A 120 -11.63 -36.58 -15.00
CA ASP A 120 -12.15 -37.78 -15.65
C ASP A 120 -12.39 -38.90 -14.61
N LYS A 121 -13.64 -39.35 -14.55
CA LYS A 121 -14.12 -40.30 -13.56
C LYS A 121 -14.83 -41.46 -14.26
N THR A 122 -14.23 -42.65 -14.14
CA THR A 122 -14.91 -43.91 -14.49
C THR A 122 -16.12 -44.12 -13.57
N LEU A 123 -17.26 -44.47 -14.17
CA LEU A 123 -18.47 -44.83 -13.44
C LEU A 123 -18.22 -46.11 -12.63
N PRO A 124 -18.70 -46.20 -11.38
CA PRO A 124 -18.68 -47.46 -10.63
C PRO A 124 -19.48 -48.56 -11.32
N ASP A 125 -19.04 -49.82 -11.15
CA ASP A 125 -19.73 -51.00 -11.71
C ASP A 125 -21.10 -51.26 -11.06
N GLU A 126 -21.30 -50.80 -9.82
CA GLU A 126 -22.53 -50.96 -9.07
C GLU A 126 -23.35 -49.66 -9.07
N ILE A 127 -24.69 -49.80 -9.18
CA ILE A 127 -25.62 -48.69 -9.07
C ILE A 127 -25.51 -48.09 -7.67
N GLY A 128 -25.22 -46.79 -7.59
CA GLY A 128 -25.16 -46.11 -6.30
C GLY A 128 -24.72 -44.66 -6.39
N VAL A 129 -24.62 -44.04 -5.22
CA VAL A 129 -24.02 -42.70 -5.08
C VAL A 129 -22.54 -42.80 -5.39
N PHE A 130 -22.01 -41.84 -6.13
CA PHE A 130 -20.58 -41.77 -6.44
C PHE A 130 -20.07 -40.33 -6.44
N THR A 131 -18.76 -40.17 -6.22
CA THR A 131 -18.13 -38.85 -6.13
C THR A 131 -17.42 -38.49 -7.43
N VAL A 132 -17.65 -37.26 -7.88
CA VAL A 132 -16.96 -36.61 -8.99
C VAL A 132 -16.21 -35.40 -8.44
N ALA A 133 -14.94 -35.26 -8.77
CA ALA A 133 -14.09 -34.17 -8.30
C ALA A 133 -13.88 -33.12 -9.40
N ALA A 134 -13.96 -31.84 -9.03
CA ALA A 134 -13.62 -30.72 -9.89
C ALA A 134 -12.62 -29.79 -9.20
N SER A 135 -11.75 -29.15 -9.97
CA SER A 135 -10.80 -28.17 -9.46
C SER A 135 -10.63 -26.98 -10.40
N GLY A 136 -10.27 -25.83 -9.84
CA GLY A 136 -10.02 -24.58 -10.58
C GLY A 136 -9.07 -23.67 -9.83
N GLU A 137 -8.70 -22.55 -10.46
CA GLU A 137 -7.89 -21.50 -9.84
C GLU A 137 -8.68 -20.20 -9.79
N THR A 138 -8.75 -19.60 -8.60
CA THR A 138 -9.43 -18.32 -8.40
C THR A 138 -8.64 -17.16 -9.03
N PRO A 139 -9.33 -16.10 -9.49
CA PRO A 139 -8.64 -14.89 -9.92
C PRO A 139 -7.98 -14.21 -8.72
N SER A 140 -6.86 -13.56 -8.97
CA SER A 140 -6.22 -12.71 -7.97
C SER A 140 -6.97 -11.38 -7.84
N LEU A 141 -7.38 -11.04 -6.63
CA LEU A 141 -8.13 -9.82 -6.32
C LEU A 141 -7.29 -8.85 -5.51
N THR A 142 -7.63 -7.57 -5.57
CA THR A 142 -7.00 -6.52 -4.77
C THR A 142 -8.09 -5.58 -4.28
N PHE A 143 -8.01 -5.21 -3.01
CA PHE A 143 -8.95 -4.31 -2.36
C PHE A 143 -8.28 -2.98 -2.03
N SER A 144 -9.06 -1.91 -2.03
CA SER A 144 -8.57 -0.55 -1.72
C SER A 144 -9.08 -0.09 -0.35
N GLU A 145 -8.67 1.10 0.09
CA GLU A 145 -9.18 1.72 1.33
C GLU A 145 -10.70 1.93 1.30
N ALA A 146 -11.28 2.12 0.12
CA ALA A 146 -12.73 2.24 -0.05
C ALA A 146 -13.48 0.93 0.27
N ASN A 147 -12.76 -0.18 0.43
CA ASN A 147 -13.31 -1.51 0.68
C ASN A 147 -13.07 -2.00 2.11
N GLN A 148 -12.68 -1.12 3.03
CA GLN A 148 -12.35 -1.48 4.39
C GLN A 148 -13.54 -2.11 5.14
N GLY A 149 -13.26 -3.16 5.92
CA GLY A 149 -14.24 -3.90 6.69
C GLY A 149 -14.45 -5.33 6.17
N GLU A 150 -15.58 -5.92 6.53
CA GLU A 150 -15.93 -7.29 6.12
C GLU A 150 -16.32 -7.33 4.65
N VAL A 151 -15.75 -8.31 3.94
CA VAL A 151 -16.06 -8.66 2.55
C VAL A 151 -16.47 -10.13 2.53
N ASN A 152 -17.67 -10.39 2.05
CA ASN A 152 -18.24 -11.72 1.96
C ASN A 152 -18.06 -12.28 0.55
N ILE A 153 -17.59 -13.52 0.48
CA ILE A 153 -17.54 -14.34 -0.72
C ILE A 153 -18.71 -15.30 -0.66
N ARG A 154 -19.67 -15.12 -1.56
CA ARG A 154 -20.83 -16.01 -1.71
C ARG A 154 -20.69 -16.89 -2.92
N VAL A 155 -21.15 -18.13 -2.77
CA VAL A 155 -21.35 -19.06 -3.88
C VAL A 155 -22.71 -18.85 -4.51
N GLY A 156 -22.84 -19.17 -5.79
CA GLY A 156 -24.09 -19.12 -6.53
C GLY A 156 -24.30 -20.39 -7.34
N ASP A 157 -25.03 -20.26 -8.45
CA ASP A 157 -25.39 -21.37 -9.32
C ASP A 157 -24.19 -21.94 -10.09
N LEU A 158 -24.36 -23.14 -10.64
CA LEU A 158 -23.36 -23.81 -11.47
C LEU A 158 -23.92 -24.05 -12.87
N VAL A 159 -23.07 -23.87 -13.87
CA VAL A 159 -23.35 -24.35 -15.23
C VAL A 159 -22.29 -25.39 -15.58
N MET A 160 -22.71 -26.63 -15.81
CA MET A 160 -21.81 -27.74 -16.09
C MET A 160 -21.88 -28.15 -17.55
N LEU A 161 -20.75 -28.20 -18.24
CA LEU A 161 -20.63 -28.84 -19.55
C LEU A 161 -20.08 -30.24 -19.35
N LEU A 162 -20.97 -31.24 -19.39
CA LEU A 162 -20.66 -32.64 -19.14
C LEU A 162 -20.36 -33.38 -20.45
N GLN A 163 -19.36 -34.25 -20.39
CA GLN A 163 -18.82 -34.99 -21.52
C GLN A 163 -18.81 -36.48 -21.19
N PRO A 164 -19.96 -37.16 -21.30
CA PRO A 164 -20.03 -38.61 -21.12
C PRO A 164 -19.31 -39.31 -22.28
N ARG A 165 -18.49 -40.32 -21.94
CA ARG A 165 -17.73 -41.15 -22.89
C ARG A 165 -18.01 -42.63 -22.69
N ASP A 166 -18.04 -43.40 -23.77
CA ASP A 166 -18.15 -44.86 -23.75
C ASP A 166 -16.79 -45.54 -23.44
N GLU A 167 -16.76 -46.88 -23.44
CA GLU A 167 -15.54 -47.67 -23.18
C GLU A 167 -14.39 -47.42 -24.18
N ASN A 168 -14.71 -46.84 -25.35
CA ASN A 168 -13.74 -46.54 -26.41
C ASN A 168 -13.41 -45.03 -26.50
N ASP A 169 -13.76 -44.25 -25.46
CA ASP A 169 -13.57 -42.79 -25.39
C ASP A 169 -14.36 -41.99 -26.45
N ASN A 170 -15.43 -42.56 -27.01
CA ASN A 170 -16.32 -41.82 -27.91
C ASN A 170 -17.46 -41.16 -27.12
N PRO A 171 -18.02 -40.03 -27.61
CA PRO A 171 -19.25 -39.47 -27.04
C PRO A 171 -20.37 -40.50 -27.01
N THR A 172 -21.12 -40.54 -25.91
CA THR A 172 -22.30 -41.40 -25.80
C THR A 172 -23.42 -40.95 -26.74
N GLY A 173 -24.50 -41.72 -26.83
CA GLY A 173 -25.67 -41.35 -27.65
C GLY A 173 -26.34 -40.03 -27.27
N LEU A 174 -26.06 -39.50 -26.07
CA LEU A 174 -26.51 -38.18 -25.61
C LEU A 174 -25.61 -37.05 -26.12
N GLY A 175 -24.34 -37.33 -26.40
CA GLY A 175 -23.32 -36.33 -26.69
C GLY A 175 -22.90 -35.53 -25.46
N ASP A 176 -22.09 -34.50 -25.69
CA ASP A 176 -21.77 -33.49 -24.67
C ASP A 176 -23.01 -32.62 -24.42
N PHE A 177 -23.31 -32.31 -23.17
CA PHE A 177 -24.50 -31.56 -22.80
C PHE A 177 -24.25 -30.59 -21.64
N GLU A 178 -25.07 -29.56 -21.59
CA GLU A 178 -25.06 -28.57 -20.51
C GLU A 178 -26.10 -28.95 -19.45
N SER A 179 -25.74 -28.77 -18.19
CA SER A 179 -26.61 -28.93 -17.03
C SER A 179 -26.53 -27.69 -16.16
N GLU A 180 -27.67 -27.02 -16.00
CA GLU A 180 -27.83 -25.90 -15.09
C GLU A 180 -28.18 -26.43 -13.70
N CYS A 181 -27.43 -25.99 -12.69
CA CYS A 181 -27.64 -26.35 -11.30
C CYS A 181 -27.92 -25.10 -10.46
N THR A 182 -29.10 -25.05 -9.86
CA THR A 182 -29.49 -23.96 -8.96
C THR A 182 -29.19 -24.34 -7.51
N LEU A 183 -28.61 -23.42 -6.75
CA LEU A 183 -28.39 -23.60 -5.31
C LEU A 183 -29.74 -23.70 -4.59
N MET A 184 -29.96 -24.75 -3.80
CA MET A 184 -31.25 -24.92 -3.12
C MET A 184 -31.44 -23.88 -2.01
N PRO A 185 -32.65 -23.32 -1.83
CA PRO A 185 -32.90 -22.24 -0.88
C PRO A 185 -32.80 -22.71 0.58
N GLY A 186 -32.45 -21.78 1.48
CA GLY A 186 -32.41 -22.02 2.93
C GLY A 186 -31.06 -22.49 3.48
N GLN A 187 -30.03 -22.52 2.64
CA GLN A 187 -28.63 -22.79 3.01
C GLN A 187 -27.86 -21.47 3.20
N ASP A 188 -26.75 -21.52 3.94
CA ASP A 188 -25.83 -20.38 4.00
C ASP A 188 -24.95 -20.38 2.75
N ASP A 189 -25.09 -19.33 1.93
CA ASP A 189 -24.34 -19.17 0.69
C ASP A 189 -23.01 -18.45 0.90
N VAL A 190 -22.71 -17.99 2.11
CA VAL A 190 -21.43 -17.37 2.45
C VAL A 190 -20.38 -18.46 2.63
N LEU A 191 -19.46 -18.56 1.66
CA LEU A 191 -18.34 -19.50 1.72
C LEU A 191 -17.27 -19.01 2.68
N HIS A 192 -16.95 -17.71 2.64
CA HIS A 192 -15.94 -17.11 3.50
C HIS A 192 -16.19 -15.62 3.70
N THR A 193 -15.82 -15.12 4.87
CA THR A 193 -15.76 -13.69 5.16
C THR A 193 -14.32 -13.32 5.42
N LEU A 194 -13.78 -12.43 4.58
CA LEU A 194 -12.45 -11.85 4.79
C LEU A 194 -12.59 -10.43 5.34
N THR A 195 -11.60 -10.00 6.12
CA THR A 195 -11.50 -8.62 6.59
C THR A 195 -10.49 -7.85 5.76
N VAL A 196 -10.95 -6.83 5.05
CA VAL A 196 -10.07 -5.83 4.45
C VAL A 196 -9.67 -4.85 5.54
N THR A 197 -8.43 -4.93 6.00
CA THR A 197 -7.88 -3.93 6.90
C THR A 197 -7.55 -2.68 6.09
N GLY A 198 -7.83 -1.52 6.68
CA GLY A 198 -7.28 -0.27 6.15
C GLY A 198 -5.77 -0.42 6.04
N SER A 199 -5.16 0.29 5.09
CA SER A 199 -3.71 0.46 5.11
C SER A 199 -3.34 0.83 6.54
N ASN A 200 -2.35 0.17 7.14
CA ASN A 200 -1.64 0.81 8.24
C ASN A 200 -0.96 2.04 7.60
N ASN A 201 -1.72 3.12 7.40
CA ASN A 201 -1.19 4.44 7.15
C ASN A 201 -0.49 4.76 8.46
N THR A 202 0.76 4.33 8.58
CA THR A 202 1.65 4.83 9.59
C THR A 202 1.85 6.29 9.22
N LYS A 203 1.02 7.12 9.83
CA LYS A 203 1.33 8.52 9.99
C LYS A 203 2.60 8.55 10.82
N GLN A 204 3.68 8.99 10.21
CA GLN A 204 4.93 9.19 10.88
C GLN A 204 5.24 10.68 10.81
N ASP A 205 5.34 11.27 11.98
CA ASP A 205 5.76 12.65 12.11
C ASP A 205 7.27 12.64 12.34
N PHE A 206 7.96 13.53 11.63
CA PHE A 206 9.37 13.81 11.84
C PHE A 206 9.51 15.26 12.22
N GLU A 207 10.08 15.52 13.40
CA GLU A 207 10.66 16.84 13.65
C GLU A 207 11.95 16.95 12.85
N PHE A 208 12.25 18.15 12.34
CA PHE A 208 13.54 18.42 11.75
C PHE A 208 14.15 19.70 12.32
N ALA A 209 15.48 19.69 12.38
CA ALA A 209 16.27 20.85 12.75
C ALA A 209 17.53 20.90 11.89
N GLY A 210 17.97 22.11 11.55
CA GLY A 210 19.18 22.33 10.77
C GLY A 210 19.29 23.76 10.27
N GLU A 211 19.86 23.93 9.09
CA GLU A 211 20.07 25.26 8.52
C GLU A 211 20.06 25.26 6.99
N SER A 212 19.75 26.43 6.46
CA SER A 212 20.07 26.82 5.10
C SER A 212 21.24 27.79 5.10
N LEU A 213 22.16 27.60 4.15
CA LEU A 213 23.22 28.56 3.88
C LEU A 213 22.92 29.30 2.58
N ILE A 214 22.56 30.57 2.71
CA ILE A 214 22.22 31.47 1.61
C ILE A 214 23.49 32.23 1.18
N LYS A 215 23.83 32.14 -0.11
CA LYS A 215 25.03 32.74 -0.72
C LYS A 215 26.31 32.52 0.11
N GLU A 216 26.47 31.30 0.62
CA GLU A 216 27.63 30.82 1.40
C GLU A 216 27.89 31.54 2.75
N SER A 217 27.12 32.58 3.09
CA SER A 217 27.45 33.48 4.21
C SER A 217 26.30 33.78 5.14
N VAL A 218 25.05 33.62 4.69
CA VAL A 218 23.87 33.93 5.49
C VAL A 218 23.27 32.63 5.98
N VAL A 219 23.34 32.40 7.28
CA VAL A 219 22.73 31.24 7.93
C VAL A 219 21.27 31.55 8.22
N LEU A 220 20.38 30.68 7.75
CA LEU A 220 18.96 30.64 8.08
C LEU A 220 18.69 29.33 8.83
N PRO A 221 18.55 29.35 10.16
CA PRO A 221 18.15 28.16 10.91
C PRO A 221 16.79 27.65 10.43
N LEU A 222 16.59 26.34 10.39
CA LEU A 222 15.35 25.71 9.96
C LEU A 222 14.91 24.69 10.99
N GLU A 223 13.68 24.84 11.47
CA GLU A 223 13.00 23.92 12.37
C GLU A 223 11.57 23.70 11.87
N GLY A 224 10.98 22.56 12.21
CA GLY A 224 9.62 22.25 11.81
C GLY A 224 9.27 20.77 11.89
N VAL A 225 8.12 20.44 11.30
CA VAL A 225 7.56 19.10 11.30
C VAL A 225 7.23 18.68 9.87
N LEU A 226 7.61 17.46 9.51
CA LEU A 226 7.17 16.77 8.31
C LEU A 226 6.25 15.63 8.74
N GLN A 227 4.97 15.74 8.41
CA GLN A 227 3.99 14.68 8.64
C GLN A 227 3.84 13.89 7.35
N ILE A 228 4.23 12.62 7.36
CA ILE A 228 4.08 11.74 6.19
C ILE A 228 3.03 10.66 6.45
N SER A 229 2.22 10.40 5.44
CA SER A 229 1.39 9.19 5.37
C SER A 229 1.99 8.26 4.34
N ARG A 230 2.31 7.02 4.74
CA ARG A 230 2.85 6.01 3.83
C ARG A 230 1.87 4.84 3.66
N THR A 231 1.53 4.53 2.42
CA THR A 231 0.88 3.26 2.07
C THR A 231 1.94 2.15 2.07
N ALA A 232 1.67 1.02 2.73
CA ALA A 232 2.64 -0.07 2.95
C ALA A 232 3.28 -0.66 1.67
N ALA A 233 2.67 -0.46 0.49
CA ALA A 233 3.18 -0.92 -0.81
C ALA A 233 3.82 0.18 -1.68
N GLY A 234 3.77 1.45 -1.24
CA GLY A 234 4.20 2.61 -2.03
C GLY A 234 5.60 3.10 -1.67
N SER A 235 6.36 3.52 -2.70
CA SER A 235 7.59 4.29 -2.53
C SER A 235 7.35 5.81 -2.54
N SER A 236 6.18 6.27 -2.98
CA SER A 236 5.79 7.69 -2.99
C SER A 236 5.44 8.18 -1.58
N LEU A 237 5.83 9.41 -1.28
CA LEU A 237 5.42 10.15 -0.09
C LEU A 237 4.22 11.03 -0.41
N SER A 238 3.29 11.12 0.53
CA SER A 238 2.32 12.20 0.65
C SER A 238 2.33 12.71 2.09
N GLY A 239 2.00 13.99 2.30
CA GLY A 239 2.10 14.59 3.62
C GLY A 239 2.01 16.10 3.64
N GLU A 240 2.38 16.65 4.79
CA GLU A 240 2.40 18.08 5.04
C GLU A 240 3.75 18.49 5.63
N LEU A 241 4.32 19.58 5.10
CA LEU A 241 5.50 20.23 5.66
C LEU A 241 5.06 21.50 6.41
N GLN A 242 5.45 21.60 7.67
CA GLN A 242 5.29 22.82 8.45
C GLN A 242 6.68 23.31 8.86
N LEU A 243 7.00 24.55 8.50
CA LEU A 243 8.25 25.23 8.86
C LEU A 243 7.96 26.25 9.95
N GLU A 244 8.77 26.28 10.99
CA GLU A 244 8.68 27.29 12.04
C GLU A 244 9.27 28.63 11.58
N ASP A 245 8.78 29.72 12.17
CA ASP A 245 9.32 31.06 11.95
C ASP A 245 10.80 31.11 12.36
N SER A 246 11.63 31.67 11.48
CA SER A 246 13.08 31.77 11.69
C SER A 246 13.55 33.22 11.67
N SER A 247 14.86 33.45 11.75
CA SER A 247 15.46 34.77 11.68
C SER A 247 16.82 34.73 11.00
N ILE A 248 17.11 35.77 10.22
CA ILE A 248 18.38 35.95 9.53
C ILE A 248 19.08 37.21 10.02
N ASN A 249 20.42 37.14 10.08
CA ASN A 249 21.30 38.26 10.27
C ASN A 249 22.32 38.27 9.12
N VAL A 250 22.32 39.33 8.33
CA VAL A 250 23.21 39.50 7.19
C VAL A 250 24.24 40.59 7.52
N SER A 251 25.52 40.24 7.52
CA SER A 251 26.61 41.20 7.68
C SER A 251 27.04 41.79 6.33
N ILE A 252 26.94 43.11 6.16
CA ILE A 252 27.23 43.78 4.89
C ILE A 252 28.66 44.32 4.90
N ILE A 253 29.62 43.51 4.45
CA ILE A 253 31.05 43.82 4.51
C ILE A 253 31.53 44.43 3.17
N ARG A 254 31.23 45.72 2.93
CA ARG A 254 31.85 46.47 1.82
C ARG A 254 32.94 47.45 2.26
N PHE A 255 32.80 48.09 3.44
CA PHE A 255 33.78 49.08 3.93
C PHE A 255 33.94 49.14 5.47
N PHE A 256 32.92 48.79 6.26
CA PHE A 256 32.99 48.70 7.73
C PHE A 256 32.10 47.53 8.21
N LYS A 257 32.51 46.76 9.23
CA LYS A 257 31.74 45.63 9.81
C LYS A 257 30.49 46.06 10.60
N THR A 258 29.99 47.26 10.37
CA THR A 258 29.01 47.94 11.22
C THR A 258 27.62 47.95 10.61
N LEU A 259 27.50 47.60 9.33
CA LEU A 259 26.24 47.53 8.60
C LEU A 259 25.72 46.09 8.62
N SER A 260 24.50 45.88 9.11
CA SER A 260 23.83 44.59 9.11
C SER A 260 22.36 44.70 8.73
N LEU A 261 21.77 43.62 8.23
CA LEU A 261 20.35 43.51 7.90
C LEU A 261 19.76 42.34 8.70
N ASP A 262 18.73 42.60 9.48
CA ASP A 262 18.00 41.59 10.24
C ASP A 262 16.57 41.46 9.75
N ALA A 263 16.06 40.23 9.69
CA ALA A 263 14.65 39.95 9.43
C ALA A 263 14.21 38.68 10.16
N ARG A 264 12.93 38.62 10.51
CA ARG A 264 12.26 37.35 10.76
C ARG A 264 11.79 36.77 9.44
N VAL A 265 11.81 35.46 9.30
CA VAL A 265 11.37 34.76 8.10
C VAL A 265 10.19 33.89 8.48
N SER A 266 9.06 34.09 7.81
CA SER A 266 7.91 33.18 7.88
C SER A 266 7.77 32.43 6.56
N PHE A 267 7.18 31.24 6.62
CA PHE A 267 7.07 30.31 5.50
C PHE A 267 5.63 29.91 5.27
N ASP A 268 5.21 29.88 4.01
CA ASP A 268 3.92 29.33 3.58
C ASP A 268 4.17 28.25 2.54
N THR A 269 3.65 27.04 2.73
CA THR A 269 3.76 25.97 1.73
C THR A 269 2.84 26.23 0.54
N VAL A 270 3.31 25.85 -0.66
CA VAL A 270 2.59 26.01 -1.92
C VAL A 270 2.55 24.67 -2.64
N GLY A 271 1.35 24.18 -2.92
CA GLY A 271 1.14 22.89 -3.58
C GLY A 271 1.32 21.69 -2.63
N GLU A 272 1.23 20.49 -3.20
CA GLU A 272 1.31 19.23 -2.46
C GLU A 272 2.76 18.80 -2.24
N LEU A 273 3.00 18.14 -1.10
CA LEU A 273 4.28 17.52 -0.78
C LEU A 273 4.53 16.33 -1.70
N GLY A 274 5.63 16.37 -2.45
CA GLY A 274 6.13 15.26 -3.26
C GLY A 274 7.32 14.57 -2.60
N GLY A 275 7.65 13.37 -3.07
CA GLY A 275 8.86 12.67 -2.67
C GLY A 275 8.77 11.16 -2.72
N THR A 276 9.87 10.49 -2.36
CA THR A 276 9.93 9.03 -2.27
C THR A 276 10.74 8.57 -1.07
N VAL A 277 10.42 7.39 -0.52
CA VAL A 277 11.24 6.65 0.44
C VAL A 277 11.41 5.21 -0.04
N SER A 278 12.64 4.85 -0.40
CA SER A 278 12.98 3.49 -0.83
C SER A 278 14.44 3.17 -0.54
N ASN A 279 14.71 1.92 -0.12
CA ASN A 279 16.07 1.41 0.10
C ASN A 279 16.96 2.30 0.99
N GLY A 280 16.38 2.88 2.05
CA GLY A 280 17.10 3.78 2.95
C GLY A 280 17.44 5.14 2.34
N ASN A 281 16.83 5.52 1.21
CA ASN A 281 16.96 6.86 0.63
C ASN A 281 15.60 7.54 0.65
N MET A 282 15.58 8.78 1.15
CA MET A 282 14.43 9.66 1.16
C MET A 282 14.67 10.85 0.26
N THR A 283 13.66 11.23 -0.51
CA THR A 283 13.60 12.47 -1.29
C THR A 283 12.33 13.23 -0.91
N VAL A 284 12.42 14.54 -0.77
CA VAL A 284 11.31 15.43 -0.42
C VAL A 284 11.32 16.63 -1.35
N GLU A 285 10.17 16.94 -1.93
CA GLU A 285 9.97 18.07 -2.85
C GLU A 285 8.79 18.91 -2.37
N GLN A 286 9.02 20.20 -2.14
CA GLN A 286 7.99 21.14 -1.69
C GLN A 286 8.31 22.54 -2.21
N ALA A 287 7.31 23.26 -2.70
CA ALA A 287 7.45 24.69 -2.95
C ALA A 287 7.03 25.51 -1.70
N VAL A 288 7.79 26.55 -1.37
CA VAL A 288 7.51 27.43 -0.22
C VAL A 288 7.60 28.90 -0.60
N SER A 289 6.68 29.72 -0.13
CA SER A 289 6.80 31.18 -0.18
C SER A 289 7.49 31.66 1.10
N MET A 290 8.49 32.54 0.98
CA MET A 290 9.19 33.10 2.13
C MET A 290 8.87 34.58 2.28
N THR A 291 8.49 34.99 3.50
CA THR A 291 8.20 36.40 3.81
C THR A 291 9.15 36.94 4.87
N LEU A 292 9.82 38.05 4.56
CA LEU A 292 10.70 38.76 5.48
C LEU A 292 9.89 39.78 6.29
N ASN A 293 9.70 39.48 7.56
CA ASN A 293 9.01 40.31 8.53
C ASN A 293 10.01 41.12 9.37
N ASN A 294 9.61 42.32 9.81
CA ASN A 294 10.42 43.19 10.67
C ASN A 294 11.83 43.47 10.12
N LEU A 295 11.94 43.73 8.81
CA LEU A 295 13.20 43.96 8.12
C LEU A 295 13.87 45.24 8.65
N ARG A 296 15.09 45.14 9.17
CA ARG A 296 15.83 46.23 9.81
C ARG A 296 17.24 46.34 9.25
N LEU A 297 17.54 47.47 8.62
CA LEU A 297 18.91 47.85 8.29
C LEU A 297 19.53 48.56 9.49
N LYS A 298 20.66 48.08 9.98
CA LYS A 298 21.34 48.59 11.17
C LYS A 298 22.73 49.12 10.84
N VAL A 299 23.10 50.23 11.49
CA VAL A 299 24.46 50.77 11.50
C VAL A 299 24.91 50.84 12.96
N PHE A 300 26.05 50.23 13.29
CA PHE A 300 26.51 50.04 14.68
C PHE A 300 25.47 49.39 15.59
N GLY A 301 24.66 48.47 15.05
CA GLY A 301 23.59 47.79 15.79
C GLY A 301 22.30 48.61 16.00
N PHE A 302 22.28 49.88 15.60
CA PHE A 302 21.10 50.74 15.68
C PHE A 302 20.32 50.74 14.36
N PRO A 303 19.00 50.50 14.38
CA PRO A 303 18.20 50.45 13.15
C PRO A 303 18.06 51.84 12.53
N ILE A 304 18.54 51.99 11.29
CA ILE A 304 18.47 53.24 10.50
C ILE A 304 17.32 53.21 9.48
N SER A 305 16.82 52.02 9.14
CA SER A 305 15.66 51.82 8.28
C SER A 305 14.90 50.58 8.73
N GLN A 306 13.58 50.63 8.68
CA GLN A 306 12.70 49.53 9.08
C GLN A 306 11.52 49.43 8.11
N ASN A 307 11.17 48.22 7.71
CA ASN A 307 9.92 47.92 7.02
C ASN A 307 9.01 47.14 7.98
N ASN A 308 7.89 47.76 8.35
CA ASN A 308 6.96 47.26 9.38
C ASN A 308 5.56 46.95 8.81
N GLY A 309 5.39 46.82 7.49
CA GLY A 309 4.04 46.61 6.95
C GLY A 309 3.88 46.38 5.45
N GLN A 310 4.96 46.29 4.66
CA GLN A 310 4.84 45.81 3.28
C GLN A 310 5.24 44.33 3.23
N SER A 311 4.51 43.53 2.45
CA SER A 311 4.79 42.10 2.23
C SER A 311 6.09 41.96 1.42
N CYS A 312 7.21 41.86 2.13
CA CYS A 312 8.51 41.56 1.53
C CYS A 312 8.60 40.05 1.34
N THR A 313 8.07 39.55 0.21
CA THR A 313 7.86 38.12 -0.04
C THR A 313 8.58 37.71 -1.32
N THR A 314 9.00 36.45 -1.41
CA THR A 314 9.53 35.87 -2.65
C THR A 314 8.56 36.07 -3.81
N GLY A 315 9.06 36.57 -4.95
CA GLY A 315 8.22 36.87 -6.12
C GLY A 315 7.60 35.63 -6.77
N GLU A 316 8.22 34.47 -6.56
CA GLU A 316 7.73 33.15 -6.95
C GLU A 316 8.03 32.15 -5.81
N PRO A 317 7.26 31.05 -5.68
CA PRO A 317 7.56 30.00 -4.71
C PRO A 317 8.95 29.41 -4.89
N VAL A 318 9.68 29.24 -3.78
CA VAL A 318 10.98 28.58 -3.73
C VAL A 318 10.79 27.07 -3.82
N ALA A 319 11.27 26.45 -4.90
CA ALA A 319 11.27 25.00 -5.02
C ALA A 319 12.38 24.40 -4.14
N LEU A 320 12.00 23.72 -3.07
CA LEU A 320 12.90 22.95 -2.22
C LEU A 320 12.92 21.50 -2.68
N SER A 321 14.13 20.94 -2.80
CA SER A 321 14.36 19.52 -3.05
C SER A 321 15.47 19.05 -2.12
N LEU A 322 15.16 18.09 -1.26
CA LEU A 322 16.11 17.50 -0.31
C LEU A 322 16.18 15.99 -0.52
N SER A 323 17.36 15.42 -0.35
CA SER A 323 17.59 13.98 -0.42
C SER A 323 18.57 13.50 0.64
N THR A 324 18.53 12.19 0.94
CA THR A 324 19.58 11.53 1.73
C THR A 324 20.94 11.71 1.03
N PRO A 325 21.98 12.20 1.72
CA PRO A 325 23.31 12.34 1.14
C PRO A 325 23.91 11.02 0.67
N ALA A 326 24.78 11.08 -0.34
CA ALA A 326 25.48 9.89 -0.83
C ALA A 326 26.34 9.26 0.28
N GLY A 327 26.16 7.95 0.50
CA GLY A 327 26.87 7.20 1.55
C GLY A 327 26.17 7.22 2.92
N GLU A 328 25.05 7.92 3.04
CA GLU A 328 24.19 7.90 4.23
C GLU A 328 22.88 7.16 3.95
N SER A 329 22.17 6.81 5.01
CA SER A 329 20.86 6.16 4.94
C SER A 329 19.86 6.88 5.83
N PHE A 330 18.62 6.95 5.37
CA PHE A 330 17.44 7.33 6.13
C PHE A 330 16.72 6.09 6.63
N ASP A 331 16.37 6.06 7.91
CA ASP A 331 15.63 4.98 8.54
C ASP A 331 14.36 5.55 9.19
N SER A 332 13.22 4.89 9.02
CA SER A 332 11.94 5.43 9.50
C SER A 332 11.81 5.45 11.02
N LEU A 333 12.59 4.64 11.75
CA LEU A 333 12.53 4.54 13.22
C LEU A 333 13.56 5.42 13.92
N THR A 334 14.63 5.81 13.21
CA THR A 334 15.72 6.61 13.78
C THR A 334 15.96 7.93 13.06
N GLY A 335 15.29 8.16 11.94
CA GLY A 335 15.42 9.36 11.12
C GLY A 335 16.65 9.32 10.21
N GLY A 336 17.15 10.51 9.88
CA GLY A 336 18.32 10.66 9.01
C GLY A 336 18.51 12.08 8.51
N ARG A 337 19.68 12.32 7.92
CA ARG A 337 20.04 13.63 7.39
C ARG A 337 19.52 13.79 5.96
N LEU A 338 19.00 14.97 5.65
CA LEU A 338 18.63 15.37 4.29
C LEU A 338 19.38 16.63 3.90
N THR A 339 19.85 16.67 2.65
CA THR A 339 20.54 17.83 2.09
C THR A 339 19.96 18.21 0.74
N GLY A 340 20.04 19.48 0.39
CA GLY A 340 19.48 20.00 -0.85
C GLY A 340 20.19 21.24 -1.35
N LYS A 341 19.90 21.59 -2.60
CA LYS A 341 20.25 22.89 -3.18
C LYS A 341 19.01 23.55 -3.74
N TYR A 342 18.95 24.87 -3.66
CA TYR A 342 17.84 25.64 -4.22
C TYR A 342 18.29 27.01 -4.73
N THR A 343 17.49 27.57 -5.62
CA THR A 343 17.61 28.97 -6.03
C THR A 343 16.62 29.78 -5.23
N LEU A 344 17.09 30.80 -4.51
CA LEU A 344 16.22 31.74 -3.81
C LEU A 344 15.80 32.84 -4.81
N PRO A 345 14.52 32.91 -5.21
CA PRO A 345 14.03 33.93 -6.12
C PRO A 345 14.17 35.33 -5.52
N ALA A 346 14.03 36.34 -6.37
CA ALA A 346 14.01 37.72 -5.89
C ALA A 346 12.80 37.95 -4.99
N PHE A 347 13.02 38.68 -3.89
CA PHE A 347 11.96 39.24 -3.07
C PHE A 347 11.36 40.48 -3.74
N ALA A 348 10.04 40.61 -3.64
CA ALA A 348 9.27 41.76 -4.05
C ALA A 348 8.61 42.42 -2.83
N GLY A 349 8.18 43.68 -2.97
CA GLY A 349 7.43 44.36 -1.91
C GLY A 349 8.24 44.81 -0.69
N CYS A 350 9.58 44.79 -0.74
CA CYS A 350 10.44 45.18 0.38
C CYS A 350 10.67 46.70 0.51
N GLY A 351 9.95 47.51 -0.28
CA GLY A 351 10.09 48.96 -0.32
C GLY A 351 11.47 49.40 -0.84
N VAL A 352 12.04 50.44 -0.23
CA VAL A 352 13.36 50.99 -0.61
C VAL A 352 14.53 50.01 -0.38
N MET A 353 14.31 48.92 0.36
CA MET A 353 15.33 47.90 0.64
C MET A 353 15.35 46.76 -0.38
N THR A 354 14.46 46.74 -1.37
CA THR A 354 14.31 45.63 -2.33
C THR A 354 15.62 45.27 -3.04
N GLU A 355 16.36 46.25 -3.57
CA GLU A 355 17.64 45.99 -4.22
C GLU A 355 18.69 45.41 -3.27
N LEU A 356 18.74 45.92 -2.04
CA LEU A 356 19.68 45.47 -1.02
C LEU A 356 19.38 44.03 -0.58
N VAL A 357 18.11 43.72 -0.33
CA VAL A 357 17.64 42.36 0.01
C VAL A 357 18.05 41.38 -1.08
N ASN A 358 17.75 41.69 -2.34
CA ASN A 358 18.06 40.80 -3.46
C ASN A 358 19.56 40.68 -3.74
N LEU A 359 20.36 41.70 -3.44
CA LEU A 359 21.81 41.62 -3.56
C LEU A 359 22.41 40.57 -2.61
N PHE A 360 21.86 40.42 -1.41
CA PHE A 360 22.42 39.53 -0.37
C PHE A 360 21.71 38.20 -0.19
N LEU A 361 20.44 38.08 -0.59
CA LEU A 361 19.66 36.85 -0.38
C LEU A 361 19.38 36.12 -1.69
N ALA A 362 18.92 36.83 -2.73
CA ALA A 362 18.53 36.18 -3.98
C ALA A 362 19.74 35.61 -4.76
N GLY A 363 19.55 34.43 -5.33
CA GLY A 363 20.57 33.76 -6.15
C GLY A 363 20.46 32.24 -6.13
N PRO A 364 21.18 31.56 -7.04
CA PRO A 364 21.29 30.11 -7.07
C PRO A 364 22.23 29.59 -5.99
N ASP A 365 22.38 28.26 -5.93
CA ASP A 365 23.40 27.54 -5.15
C ASP A 365 23.31 27.69 -3.63
N ASN A 366 22.16 28.07 -3.10
CA ASN A 366 21.92 28.00 -1.65
C ASN A 366 21.76 26.54 -1.24
N THR A 367 22.22 26.18 -0.05
CA THR A 367 22.17 24.81 0.45
C THR A 367 21.18 24.67 1.60
N LEU A 368 20.72 23.43 1.80
CA LEU A 368 19.90 22.99 2.92
C LEU A 368 20.59 21.78 3.56
N ASN A 369 20.61 21.73 4.88
CA ASN A 369 21.08 20.58 5.65
C ASN A 369 20.24 20.46 6.92
N ILE A 370 19.39 19.45 6.97
CA ILE A 370 18.48 19.19 8.09
C ILE A 370 18.65 17.76 8.59
N MET A 371 18.49 17.59 9.90
CA MET A 371 18.39 16.29 10.55
C MET A 371 16.92 16.00 10.85
N MET A 372 16.41 14.90 10.32
CA MET A 372 15.06 14.40 10.60
C MET A 372 15.11 13.47 11.80
N SER A 373 14.18 13.62 12.73
CA SER A 373 14.04 12.79 13.92
C SER A 373 12.57 12.36 14.08
N PRO A 374 12.27 11.05 14.16
CA PRO A 374 10.91 10.59 14.30
C PRO A 374 10.33 11.00 15.65
N GLN A 375 9.08 11.46 15.63
CA GLN A 375 8.29 11.64 16.84
C GLN A 375 7.78 10.28 17.35
N PRO A 376 7.74 10.08 18.68
CA PRO A 376 7.34 8.83 19.31
C PRO A 376 5.84 8.51 19.21
#